data_AF-A0A3Q3LZK5-F1
#
_entry.id   AF-A0A3Q3LZK5-F1
#
_cell.length_a   1.000
_cell.length_b   1.000
_cell.length_c   1.000
_cell.angle_alpha   90.00
_cell.angle_beta   90.00
_cell.angle_gamma   90.00
#
_symmetry.space_group_name_H-M   'P 1'
#
loop_
_entity.id
_entity.type
_entity.pdbx_description
1 polymer ?
#
loop_
_entity_poly.entity_id
_entity_poly.type
_entity_poly.pdbx_seq_one_letter_code
_entity_poly.pdbx_strand_id
1 'polypeptide(L)'
;MNAINSIMDVMQGFGVSTTHYLQTNYQDAQGLFLWVSWAADLRNTFFIFFPLWFHLRSSVAIKLIWVAVIGDWLNLVFKWILFGERPYWWVHETAHYSNSDRPHIEQYPMTCETGPGSPSGHAMGAAGVYYTLVTSILAIMTSKKKYGGKKSTDKHWYLKAVLWTLFCGVLVCVCLSRVFIAAHFPHQVVAGVITGIIVAEAFNRTQWIYNASMKKYFYTTLFLTSFAVGFYLVLKALGVDLLWTLEKAQKWCIKPEWVHLDSTPFASLLRNMGTLFGLGLGLHSPLYTETKKSNSKLVKTGCVLSSLFLLHLFDSFKPPTHIAALFYLLSFCKSATVPLITVSLIPYCVNGALNMQSKKGV
;
A
#
# COMPACT_ATOMS: atom_id res chain seq x y z
N MET A 1 31.15 -3.63 17.33
CA MET A 1 29.75 -4.07 17.56
C MET A 1 29.03 -3.24 18.62
N ASN A 2 29.71 -2.75 19.67
CA ASN A 2 29.07 -2.03 20.79
C ASN A 2 28.57 -0.60 20.47
N ALA A 3 29.27 0.17 19.63
CA ALA A 3 28.87 1.56 19.35
C ALA A 3 27.62 1.68 18.46
N ILE A 4 27.48 0.81 17.46
CA ILE A 4 26.31 0.82 16.55
C ILE A 4 25.04 0.42 17.31
N ASN A 5 25.13 -0.59 18.18
CA ASN A 5 24.01 -1.01 19.01
C ASN A 5 23.60 0.12 19.98
N SER A 6 24.58 0.79 20.59
CA SER A 6 24.31 1.94 21.46
C SER A 6 23.63 3.10 20.73
N ILE A 7 24.05 3.43 19.50
CA ILE A 7 23.37 4.46 18.68
C ILE A 7 21.95 4.03 18.34
N MET A 8 21.74 2.77 17.97
CA MET A 8 20.41 2.24 17.65
C MET A 8 19.48 2.28 18.86
N ASP A 9 19.97 1.89 20.03
CA ASP A 9 19.21 1.94 21.28
C ASP A 9 18.80 3.37 21.64
N VAL A 10 19.70 4.35 21.46
CA VAL A 10 19.38 5.77 21.66
C VAL A 10 18.32 6.25 20.66
N MET A 11 18.44 5.87 19.39
CA MET A 11 17.44 6.21 18.36
C MET A 11 16.07 5.59 18.65
N GLN A 12 16.04 4.35 19.14
CA GLN A 12 14.82 3.66 19.52
C GLN A 12 14.23 4.23 20.81
N GLY A 13 15.06 4.61 21.78
CA GLY A 13 14.67 5.31 23.00
C GLY A 13 14.02 6.68 22.71
N PHE A 14 14.62 7.46 21.81
CA PHE A 14 14.01 8.68 21.27
C PHE A 14 12.67 8.38 20.58
N GLY A 15 12.60 7.27 19.84
CA GLY A 15 11.38 6.81 19.20
C GLY A 15 10.25 6.47 20.18
N VAL A 16 10.54 5.72 21.25
CA VAL A 16 9.57 5.44 22.33
C VAL A 16 9.14 6.74 23.01
N SER A 17 10.09 7.63 23.30
CA SER A 17 9.79 8.94 23.90
C SER A 17 8.87 9.77 23.00
N THR A 18 9.07 9.72 21.68
CA THR A 18 8.22 10.39 20.70
C THR A 18 6.81 9.79 20.69
N THR A 19 6.69 8.45 20.70
CA THR A 19 5.39 7.76 20.79
C THR A 19 4.67 8.15 22.07
N HIS A 20 5.34 8.08 23.22
CA HIS A 20 4.77 8.48 24.50
C HIS A 20 4.33 9.95 24.49
N TYR A 21 5.17 10.86 23.99
CA TYR A 21 4.82 12.28 23.86
C TYR A 21 3.55 12.49 23.01
N LEU A 22 3.46 11.83 21.85
CA LEU A 22 2.29 11.93 20.98
C LEU A 22 1.04 11.36 21.68
N GLN A 23 1.17 10.21 22.35
CA GLN A 23 0.09 9.56 23.07
C GLN A 23 -0.36 10.32 24.32
N THR A 24 0.49 11.14 24.95
CA THR A 24 0.12 11.94 26.13
C THR A 24 -0.46 13.30 25.73
N ASN A 25 0.10 13.96 24.71
CA ASN A 25 -0.27 15.34 24.36
C ASN A 25 -1.35 15.44 23.27
N TYR A 26 -1.60 14.37 22.52
CA TYR A 26 -2.56 14.35 21.42
C TYR A 26 -3.59 13.21 21.57
N GLN A 27 -4.00 12.92 22.80
CA GLN A 27 -5.02 11.90 23.10
C GLN A 27 -6.35 12.18 22.38
N ASP A 28 -6.78 13.43 22.34
CA ASP A 28 -8.01 13.84 21.65
C ASP A 28 -7.97 13.57 20.13
N ALA A 29 -6.76 13.48 19.56
CA ALA A 29 -6.55 13.16 18.14
C ALA A 29 -6.42 11.65 17.87
N GLN A 30 -6.59 10.78 18.88
CA GLN A 30 -6.49 9.32 18.73
C GLN A 30 -7.36 8.80 17.57
N GLY A 31 -8.63 9.22 17.51
CA GLY A 31 -9.55 8.80 16.44
C GLY A 31 -9.03 9.16 15.04
N LEU A 32 -8.42 10.34 14.90
CA LEU A 32 -7.81 10.79 13.66
C LEU A 32 -6.60 9.91 13.30
N PHE A 33 -5.69 9.63 14.24
CA PHE A 33 -4.52 8.79 13.97
C PHE A 33 -4.91 7.36 13.59
N LEU A 34 -5.90 6.78 14.26
CA LEU A 34 -6.41 5.45 13.90
C LEU A 34 -7.02 5.47 12.49
N TRP A 35 -7.86 6.47 12.19
CA TRP A 35 -8.46 6.60 10.88
C TRP A 35 -7.42 6.80 9.76
N VAL A 36 -6.42 7.66 9.98
CA VAL A 36 -5.34 7.90 9.01
C VAL A 36 -4.53 6.64 8.77
N SER A 37 -4.18 5.89 9.83
CA SER A 37 -3.47 4.62 9.71
C SER A 37 -4.26 3.59 8.89
N TRP A 38 -5.57 3.50 9.11
CA TRP A 38 -6.45 2.65 8.31
C TRP A 38 -6.54 3.15 6.85
N ALA A 39 -6.70 4.46 6.65
CA ALA A 39 -6.84 5.06 5.32
C ALA A 39 -5.57 4.87 4.46
N ALA A 40 -4.40 4.85 5.10
CA ALA A 40 -3.10 4.66 4.45
C ALA A 40 -2.76 3.22 4.07
N ASP A 41 -3.59 2.23 4.41
CA ASP A 41 -3.39 0.84 4.01
C ASP A 41 -3.42 0.70 2.47
N LEU A 42 -2.47 -0.06 1.91
CA LEU A 42 -2.42 -0.38 0.48
C LEU A 42 -3.73 -1.03 -0.03
N ARG A 43 -4.49 -1.69 0.83
CA ARG A 43 -5.83 -2.19 0.51
C ARG A 43 -6.72 -1.10 -0.08
N ASN A 44 -6.75 0.09 0.50
CA ASN A 44 -7.55 1.20 -0.02
C ASN A 44 -7.06 1.68 -1.39
N THR A 45 -5.76 1.51 -1.68
CA THR A 45 -5.22 1.78 -3.01
C THR A 45 -5.82 0.85 -4.06
N PHE A 46 -5.92 -0.44 -3.77
CA PHE A 46 -6.46 -1.42 -4.72
C PHE A 46 -7.98 -1.35 -4.85
N PHE A 47 -8.70 -1.07 -3.76
CA PHE A 47 -10.17 -1.11 -3.73
C PHE A 47 -10.83 0.25 -4.04
N ILE A 48 -10.12 1.37 -3.87
CA ILE A 48 -10.67 2.73 -4.07
C ILE A 48 -9.93 3.49 -5.16
N PHE A 49 -8.62 3.72 -4.99
CA PHE A 49 -7.87 4.57 -5.92
C PHE A 49 -7.71 3.93 -7.30
N PHE A 50 -7.39 2.64 -7.36
CA PHE A 50 -7.26 1.91 -8.61
C PHE A 50 -8.53 1.95 -9.48
N PRO A 51 -9.72 1.54 -9.01
CA PRO A 51 -10.93 1.58 -9.85
C PRO A 51 -11.32 2.99 -10.26
N LEU A 52 -11.20 3.97 -9.34
CA LEU A 52 -11.46 5.36 -9.65
C LEU A 52 -10.56 5.85 -10.80
N TRP A 53 -9.23 5.66 -10.66
CA TRP A 53 -8.29 6.12 -11.66
C TRP A 53 -8.35 5.29 -12.94
N PHE A 54 -8.75 4.02 -12.90
CA PHE A 54 -8.81 3.20 -14.10
C PHE A 54 -9.86 3.74 -15.08
N HIS A 55 -11.05 4.04 -14.56
CA HIS A 55 -12.15 4.58 -15.34
C HIS A 55 -11.95 6.05 -15.73
N LEU A 56 -11.21 6.83 -14.94
CA LEU A 56 -10.84 8.22 -15.29
C LEU A 56 -9.70 8.27 -16.31
N ARG A 57 -8.60 7.57 -16.03
CA ARG A 57 -7.33 7.51 -16.79
C ARG A 57 -6.58 6.22 -16.50
N SER A 58 -6.79 5.19 -17.33
CA SER A 58 -6.16 3.87 -17.20
C SER A 58 -4.63 3.90 -17.04
N SER A 59 -3.92 4.82 -17.69
CA SER A 59 -2.46 4.95 -17.51
C SER A 59 -2.07 5.27 -16.07
N VAL A 60 -2.82 6.12 -15.36
CA VAL A 60 -2.55 6.45 -13.95
C VAL A 60 -2.77 5.22 -13.08
N ALA A 61 -3.86 4.48 -13.32
CA ALA A 61 -4.17 3.27 -12.56
C ALA A 61 -3.17 2.13 -12.78
N ILE A 62 -2.72 1.91 -14.03
CA ILE A 62 -1.68 0.92 -14.32
C ILE A 62 -0.40 1.26 -13.55
N LYS A 63 0.06 2.51 -13.63
CA LYS A 63 1.24 2.97 -12.90
C LYS A 63 1.06 2.83 -11.38
N LEU A 64 -0.13 3.14 -10.86
CA LEU A 64 -0.47 3.02 -9.44
C LEU A 64 -0.25 1.58 -8.94
N ILE A 65 -0.75 0.57 -9.66
CA ILE A 65 -0.58 -0.84 -9.31
C ILE A 65 0.89 -1.23 -9.34
N TRP A 66 1.62 -0.85 -10.39
CA TRP A 66 3.05 -1.15 -10.51
C TRP A 66 3.86 -0.56 -9.35
N VAL A 67 3.62 0.70 -8.99
CA VAL A 67 4.28 1.37 -7.87
C VAL A 67 3.93 0.71 -6.54
N ALA A 68 2.65 0.42 -6.32
CA ALA A 68 2.18 -0.20 -5.09
C ALA A 68 2.75 -1.62 -4.90
N VAL A 69 2.67 -2.47 -5.93
CA VAL A 69 3.14 -3.86 -5.90
C VAL A 69 4.65 -3.94 -5.74
N ILE A 70 5.41 -3.20 -6.54
CA ILE A 70 6.88 -3.24 -6.49
C ILE A 70 7.39 -2.55 -5.21
N GLY A 71 6.72 -1.48 -4.78
CA GLY A 71 7.04 -0.80 -3.53
C GLY A 71 6.87 -1.73 -2.33
N ASP A 72 5.74 -2.42 -2.21
CA ASP A 72 5.49 -3.34 -1.11
C ASP A 72 6.36 -4.61 -1.19
N TRP A 73 6.68 -5.09 -2.40
CA TRP A 73 7.67 -6.17 -2.58
C TRP A 73 9.07 -5.76 -2.12
N LEU A 74 9.53 -4.54 -2.44
CA LEU A 74 10.80 -4.00 -1.93
C LEU A 74 10.75 -3.80 -0.42
N ASN A 75 9.62 -3.34 0.13
CA ASN A 75 9.42 -3.24 1.57
C ASN A 75 9.63 -4.58 2.27
N LEU A 76 9.04 -5.65 1.72
CA LEU A 76 9.19 -7.01 2.20
C LEU A 76 10.66 -7.46 2.20
N VAL A 77 11.37 -7.28 1.09
CA VAL A 77 12.80 -7.65 0.98
C VAL A 77 13.64 -6.86 1.99
N PHE A 78 13.42 -5.54 2.11
CA PHE A 78 14.16 -4.72 3.06
C PHE A 78 13.86 -5.08 4.51
N LYS A 79 12.62 -5.45 4.85
CA LYS A 79 12.27 -5.93 6.19
C LYS A 79 13.06 -7.17 6.59
N TRP A 80 13.25 -8.09 5.66
CA TRP A 80 14.07 -9.28 5.87
C TRP A 80 15.57 -9.02 5.88
N ILE A 81 16.04 -7.87 5.39
CA ILE A 81 17.47 -7.51 5.44
C ILE A 81 17.79 -6.68 6.69
N LEU A 82 16.88 -5.78 7.08
CA LEU A 82 17.14 -4.77 8.10
C LEU A 82 16.77 -5.20 9.53
N PHE A 83 15.99 -6.28 9.69
CA PHE A 83 15.60 -6.84 11.01
C PHE A 83 15.13 -5.78 12.02
N GLY A 84 14.31 -4.83 11.56
CA GLY A 84 13.90 -3.71 12.40
C GLY A 84 12.99 -4.14 13.55
N GLU A 85 13.30 -3.70 14.77
CA GLU A 85 12.43 -3.81 15.95
C GLU A 85 11.20 -2.90 15.83
N ARG A 86 10.17 -3.11 16.68
CA ARG A 86 9.01 -2.22 16.80
C ARG A 86 8.90 -1.64 18.21
N PRO A 87 8.35 -0.41 18.35
CA PRO A 87 8.25 0.25 19.65
C PRO A 87 7.57 -0.60 20.73
N TYR A 88 6.43 -1.21 20.41
CA TYR A 88 5.57 -1.87 21.41
C TYR A 88 6.17 -3.12 22.06
N TRP A 89 7.10 -3.82 21.42
CA TRP A 89 7.82 -4.93 22.06
C TRP A 89 9.22 -4.51 22.50
N TRP A 90 9.87 -3.60 21.76
CA TRP A 90 11.25 -3.21 22.03
C TRP A 90 11.38 -2.53 23.40
N VAL A 91 10.41 -1.69 23.77
CA VAL A 91 10.38 -0.99 25.07
C VAL A 91 10.44 -1.96 26.26
N HIS A 92 9.96 -3.20 26.10
CA HIS A 92 9.95 -4.20 27.15
C HIS A 92 11.20 -5.08 27.20
N GLU A 93 11.91 -5.24 26.09
CA GLU A 93 13.02 -6.17 25.96
C GLU A 93 14.39 -5.50 25.94
N THR A 94 14.46 -4.20 25.66
CA THR A 94 15.72 -3.47 25.64
C THR A 94 16.34 -3.34 27.04
N ALA A 95 17.67 -3.45 27.09
CA ALA A 95 18.45 -3.12 28.27
C ALA A 95 18.63 -1.60 28.47
N HIS A 96 18.21 -0.77 27.50
CA HIS A 96 18.32 0.69 27.53
C HIS A 96 17.68 1.31 28.78
N TYR A 97 16.59 0.71 29.27
CA TYR A 97 15.87 1.15 30.47
C TYR A 97 16.18 0.29 31.70
N SER A 98 17.32 -0.40 31.76
CA SER A 98 17.65 -1.24 32.95
C SER A 98 17.82 -0.41 34.24
N ASN A 99 18.22 0.86 34.12
CA ASN A 99 18.51 1.76 35.24
C ASN A 99 17.52 2.94 35.34
N SER A 100 16.39 2.89 34.63
CA SER A 100 15.42 3.97 34.55
C SER A 100 14.01 3.43 34.33
N ASP A 101 12.98 4.19 34.73
CA ASP A 101 11.61 3.78 34.48
C ASP A 101 11.30 3.65 32.98
N ARG A 102 10.67 2.54 32.62
CA ARG A 102 10.26 2.27 31.23
C ARG A 102 9.05 3.13 30.89
N PRO A 103 9.09 3.93 29.81
CA PRO A 103 7.93 4.69 29.38
C PRO A 103 6.76 3.76 29.03
N HIS A 104 5.56 4.07 29.51
CA HIS A 104 4.36 3.38 29.09
C HIS A 104 3.90 3.89 27.73
N ILE A 105 3.64 2.98 26.79
CA ILE A 105 3.08 3.31 25.48
C ILE A 105 1.83 2.47 25.22
N GLU A 106 0.77 3.14 24.77
CA GLU A 106 -0.52 2.54 24.49
C GLU A 106 -0.46 1.68 23.23
N GLN A 107 -1.23 0.59 23.22
CA GLN A 107 -1.43 -0.24 22.03
C GLN A 107 -2.87 -0.15 21.54
N TYR A 108 -3.03 -0.25 20.23
CA TYR A 108 -4.28 -0.14 19.50
C TYR A 108 -4.46 -1.34 18.56
N PRO A 109 -5.66 -1.54 17.98
CA PRO A 109 -5.92 -2.68 17.08
C PRO A 109 -4.94 -2.84 15.90
N MET A 110 -4.27 -1.77 15.47
CA MET A 110 -3.29 -1.78 14.35
C MET A 110 -1.82 -1.76 14.81
N THR A 111 -1.56 -1.92 16.11
CA THR A 111 -0.20 -1.89 16.68
C THR A 111 0.55 -3.20 16.42
N CYS A 112 -0.12 -4.34 16.61
CA CYS A 112 0.51 -5.67 16.66
C CYS A 112 0.76 -6.32 15.29
N GLU A 113 1.42 -5.60 14.39
CA GLU A 113 1.87 -6.15 13.10
C GLU A 113 2.96 -7.22 13.30
N THR A 114 2.85 -8.33 12.57
CA THR A 114 3.69 -9.53 12.78
C THR A 114 4.97 -9.60 11.95
N GLY A 115 5.33 -8.53 11.25
CA GLY A 115 6.56 -8.47 10.43
C GLY A 115 7.58 -7.47 10.99
N PRO A 116 8.84 -7.48 10.52
CA PRO A 116 9.86 -6.52 10.94
C PRO A 116 9.43 -5.06 10.69
N GLY A 117 9.91 -4.13 11.51
CA GLY A 117 9.49 -2.73 11.52
C GLY A 117 10.14 -1.85 10.45
N SER A 118 11.30 -2.21 9.91
CA SER A 118 12.11 -1.34 9.03
C SER A 118 12.08 -1.78 7.56
N PRO A 119 11.71 -0.92 6.58
CA PRO A 119 11.05 0.37 6.73
C PRO A 119 9.53 0.22 6.89
N SER A 120 8.85 1.31 7.28
CA SER A 120 7.38 1.28 7.42
C SER A 120 6.67 1.10 6.08
N GLY A 121 5.89 0.02 5.97
CA GLY A 121 5.12 -0.31 4.76
C GLY A 121 4.01 0.70 4.47
N HIS A 122 3.31 1.18 5.51
CA HIS A 122 2.27 2.20 5.36
C HIS A 122 2.83 3.52 4.85
N ALA A 123 3.95 4.00 5.43
CA ALA A 123 4.59 5.22 4.99
C ALA A 123 5.13 5.09 3.55
N MET A 124 5.74 3.95 3.22
CA MET A 124 6.26 3.65 1.89
C MET A 124 5.15 3.57 0.84
N GLY A 125 4.06 2.86 1.15
CA GLY A 125 2.88 2.75 0.30
C GLY A 125 2.23 4.11 0.05
N ALA A 126 1.96 4.87 1.10
CA ALA A 126 1.40 6.22 1.00
C ALA A 126 2.29 7.14 0.16
N ALA A 127 3.60 7.17 0.45
CA ALA A 127 4.55 7.97 -0.32
C ALA A 127 4.55 7.59 -1.81
N GLY A 128 4.64 6.30 -2.13
CA GLY A 128 4.64 5.85 -3.53
C GLY A 128 3.34 6.18 -4.26
N VAL A 129 2.20 5.92 -3.63
CA VAL A 129 0.85 6.13 -4.19
C VAL A 129 0.56 7.60 -4.39
N TYR A 130 0.65 8.42 -3.34
CA TYR A 130 0.30 9.84 -3.44
C TYR A 130 1.28 10.62 -4.31
N TYR A 131 2.58 10.28 -4.30
CA TYR A 131 3.55 10.88 -5.23
C TYR A 131 3.21 10.54 -6.69
N THR A 132 2.80 9.30 -6.95
CA THR A 132 2.34 8.87 -8.28
C THR A 132 1.11 9.65 -8.73
N LEU A 133 0.16 9.91 -7.83
CA LEU A 133 -1.03 10.70 -8.13
C LEU A 133 -0.69 12.16 -8.43
N VAL A 134 0.09 12.82 -7.57
CA VAL A 134 0.53 14.22 -7.77
C VAL A 134 1.25 14.39 -9.11
N THR A 135 2.26 13.55 -9.37
CA THR A 135 3.05 13.62 -10.61
C THR A 135 2.20 13.36 -11.85
N SER A 136 1.26 12.41 -11.78
CA SER A 136 0.34 12.11 -12.90
C SER A 136 -0.66 13.23 -13.15
N ILE A 137 -1.25 13.83 -12.10
CA ILE A 137 -2.16 14.97 -12.22
C ILE A 137 -1.43 16.15 -12.87
N LEU A 138 -0.23 16.48 -12.38
CA LEU A 138 0.60 17.55 -12.94
C LEU A 138 0.93 17.29 -14.41
N ALA A 139 1.28 16.06 -14.79
CA ALA A 139 1.56 15.70 -16.17
C ALA A 139 0.33 15.87 -17.08
N ILE A 140 -0.85 15.41 -16.64
CA ILE A 140 -2.11 15.53 -17.38
C ILE A 140 -2.48 17.01 -17.59
N MET A 141 -2.38 17.83 -16.54
CA MET A 141 -2.75 19.24 -16.60
C MET A 141 -1.76 20.07 -17.42
N THR A 142 -0.49 19.66 -17.45
CA THR A 142 0.52 20.28 -18.32
C THR A 142 0.30 19.91 -19.79
N SER A 143 0.00 18.64 -20.08
CA SER A 143 -0.23 18.14 -21.45
C SER A 143 -1.46 18.77 -22.13
N LYS A 144 -2.58 18.90 -21.41
CA LYS A 144 -3.81 19.53 -21.93
C LYS A 144 -3.63 20.99 -22.36
N LYS A 145 -2.71 21.73 -21.73
CA LYS A 145 -2.46 23.16 -22.03
C LYS A 145 -1.59 23.37 -23.28
N LYS A 146 -0.83 22.36 -23.73
CA LYS A 146 0.01 22.43 -24.95
C LYS A 146 -0.85 22.55 -26.23
N TYR A 147 -2.13 22.21 -26.17
CA TYR A 147 -3.05 22.15 -27.33
C TYR A 147 -4.06 23.31 -27.43
N GLY A 148 -3.96 24.40 -26.64
CA GLY A 148 -4.86 25.55 -26.89
C GLY A 148 -5.02 26.63 -25.82
N GLY A 149 -4.07 26.85 -24.89
CA GLY A 149 -4.24 27.87 -23.85
C GLY A 149 -2.98 28.67 -23.54
N LYS A 150 -3.11 30.01 -23.54
CA LYS A 150 -2.08 30.98 -23.12
C LYS A 150 -1.54 30.60 -21.73
N LYS A 151 -0.20 30.61 -21.56
CA LYS A 151 0.47 30.35 -20.27
C LYS A 151 0.01 31.36 -19.22
N SER A 152 -0.91 30.99 -18.33
CA SER A 152 -1.00 31.62 -17.01
C SER A 152 -0.06 30.85 -16.10
N THR A 153 1.18 31.34 -15.99
CA THR A 153 2.27 30.77 -15.19
C THR A 153 1.84 30.63 -13.73
N ASP A 154 1.07 31.59 -13.22
CA ASP A 154 0.63 31.66 -11.82
C ASP A 154 -0.32 30.52 -11.44
N LYS A 155 -1.31 30.20 -12.30
CA LYS A 155 -2.25 29.09 -12.05
C LYS A 155 -1.56 27.72 -12.00
N HIS A 156 -0.48 27.55 -12.76
CA HIS A 156 0.29 26.29 -12.76
C HIS A 156 1.15 26.16 -11.52
N TRP A 157 1.80 27.25 -11.11
CA TRP A 157 2.56 27.31 -9.88
C TRP A 157 1.65 27.08 -8.65
N TYR A 158 0.49 27.71 -8.61
CA TYR A 158 -0.49 27.53 -7.54
C TYR A 158 -0.95 26.07 -7.41
N LEU A 159 -1.31 25.43 -8.52
CA LEU A 159 -1.68 24.01 -8.53
C LEU A 159 -0.54 23.12 -8.00
N LYS A 160 0.69 23.38 -8.44
CA LYS A 160 1.87 22.64 -7.94
C LYS A 160 2.02 22.82 -6.44
N ALA A 161 1.95 24.06 -5.95
CA ALA A 161 2.05 24.35 -4.53
C ALA A 161 0.97 23.59 -3.74
N VAL A 162 -0.30 23.70 -4.15
CA VAL A 162 -1.41 22.98 -3.49
C VAL A 162 -1.20 21.46 -3.48
N LEU A 163 -0.85 20.85 -4.62
CA LEU A 163 -0.68 19.39 -4.68
C LEU A 163 0.49 18.90 -3.83
N TRP A 164 1.61 19.61 -3.82
CA TRP A 164 2.76 19.24 -2.99
C TRP A 164 2.49 19.50 -1.51
N THR A 165 1.80 20.59 -1.15
CA THR A 165 1.38 20.84 0.24
C THR A 165 0.43 19.73 0.73
N LEU A 166 -0.56 19.34 -0.07
CA LEU A 166 -1.46 18.23 0.27
C LEU A 166 -0.71 16.91 0.43
N PHE A 167 0.23 16.62 -0.49
CA PHE A 167 1.09 15.43 -0.39
C PHE A 167 1.90 15.43 0.92
N CYS A 168 2.59 16.52 1.24
CA CYS A 168 3.34 16.64 2.48
C CYS A 168 2.45 16.48 3.71
N GLY A 169 1.28 17.13 3.71
CA GLY A 169 0.30 17.03 4.81
C GLY A 169 -0.16 15.58 5.03
N VAL A 170 -0.53 14.87 3.96
CA VAL A 170 -0.92 13.46 4.04
C VAL A 170 0.23 12.61 4.60
N LEU A 171 1.46 12.79 4.11
CA LEU A 171 2.60 11.99 4.60
C LEU A 171 2.94 12.26 6.06
N VAL A 172 2.88 13.50 6.50
CA VAL A 172 3.08 13.85 7.91
C VAL A 172 2.02 13.15 8.76
N CYS A 173 0.74 13.22 8.37
CA CYS A 173 -0.33 12.53 9.08
C CYS A 173 -0.11 11.02 9.16
N VAL A 174 0.28 10.37 8.05
CA VAL A 174 0.56 8.93 8.02
C VAL A 174 1.76 8.57 8.89
N CYS A 175 2.85 9.34 8.82
CA CYS A 175 4.04 9.08 9.63
C CYS A 175 3.74 9.20 11.13
N LEU A 176 3.08 10.31 11.52
CA LEU A 176 2.67 10.52 12.91
C LEU A 176 1.70 9.45 13.37
N SER A 177 0.76 9.02 12.52
CA SER A 177 -0.19 7.98 12.90
C SER A 177 0.48 6.64 13.19
N ARG A 178 1.50 6.25 12.41
CA ARG A 178 2.27 5.01 12.66
C ARG A 178 3.13 5.07 13.91
N VAL A 179 3.67 6.24 14.26
CA VAL A 179 4.43 6.47 15.50
C VAL A 179 3.49 6.51 16.70
N PHE A 180 2.35 7.19 16.58
CA PHE A 180 1.33 7.28 17.64
C PHE A 180 0.80 5.91 18.04
N ILE A 181 0.53 5.02 17.09
CA ILE A 181 0.04 3.67 17.40
C ILE A 181 1.14 2.68 17.81
N ALA A 182 2.37 3.15 18.08
CA ALA A 182 3.51 2.32 18.46
C ALA A 182 3.89 1.19 17.47
N ALA A 183 3.46 1.30 16.20
CA ALA A 183 3.76 0.29 15.18
C ALA A 183 5.14 0.49 14.54
N HIS A 184 5.65 1.72 14.51
CA HIS A 184 6.93 2.07 13.90
C HIS A 184 7.66 3.18 14.65
N PHE A 185 8.99 3.14 14.60
CA PHE A 185 9.84 4.25 15.04
C PHE A 185 9.91 5.38 14.00
N PRO A 186 10.23 6.63 14.40
CA PRO A 186 10.36 7.78 13.48
C PRO A 186 11.31 7.54 12.30
N HIS A 187 12.48 6.92 12.55
CA HIS A 187 13.44 6.63 11.47
C HIS A 187 12.89 5.61 10.44
N GLN A 188 12.01 4.70 10.86
CA GLN A 188 11.41 3.69 9.98
C GLN A 188 10.37 4.28 9.04
N VAL A 189 9.57 5.24 9.53
CA VAL A 189 8.58 5.94 8.70
C VAL A 189 9.27 6.88 7.72
N VAL A 190 10.34 7.58 8.13
CA VAL A 190 11.16 8.41 7.24
C VAL A 190 11.82 7.56 6.14
N ALA A 191 12.44 6.44 6.50
CA ALA A 191 13.01 5.51 5.53
C ALA A 191 11.95 5.01 4.54
N GLY A 192 10.74 4.70 5.03
CA GLY A 192 9.61 4.31 4.18
C GLY A 192 9.21 5.40 3.19
N VAL A 193 9.09 6.66 3.64
CA VAL A 193 8.78 7.78 2.74
C VAL A 193 9.81 7.92 1.63
N ILE A 194 11.10 7.89 1.99
CA ILE A 194 12.20 8.03 1.02
C ILE A 194 12.15 6.91 -0.02
N THR A 195 12.05 5.65 0.41
CA THR A 195 12.00 4.51 -0.51
C THR A 195 10.75 4.53 -1.38
N GLY A 196 9.60 4.92 -0.83
CA GLY A 196 8.34 5.06 -1.59
C GLY A 196 8.43 6.10 -2.70
N ILE A 197 9.03 7.26 -2.42
CA ILE A 197 9.27 8.31 -3.43
C ILE A 197 10.22 7.80 -4.51
N ILE A 198 11.32 7.13 -4.14
CA ILE A 198 12.29 6.57 -5.10
C ILE A 198 11.61 5.58 -6.05
N VAL A 199 10.77 4.68 -5.52
CA VAL A 199 10.03 3.71 -6.35
C VAL A 199 9.08 4.42 -7.31
N ALA A 200 8.31 5.40 -6.82
CA ALA A 200 7.38 6.15 -7.66
C ALA A 200 8.11 6.94 -8.77
N GLU A 201 9.26 7.54 -8.45
CA GLU A 201 10.09 8.27 -9.42
C GLU A 201 10.73 7.32 -10.45
N ALA A 202 11.15 6.11 -10.06
CA ALA A 202 11.60 5.10 -11.02
C ALA A 202 10.49 4.75 -12.02
N PHE A 203 9.23 4.64 -11.56
CA PHE A 203 8.08 4.39 -12.43
C PHE A 203 7.61 5.61 -13.23
N ASN A 204 7.98 6.85 -12.85
CA ASN A 204 7.81 8.02 -13.74
C ASN A 204 8.60 7.86 -15.04
N ARG A 205 9.78 7.25 -14.95
CA ARG A 205 10.71 7.06 -16.07
C ARG A 205 10.44 5.78 -16.85
N THR A 206 9.61 4.90 -16.31
CA THR A 206 9.36 3.57 -16.87
C THR A 206 8.13 3.58 -17.78
N GLN A 207 8.33 3.48 -19.10
CA GLN A 207 7.23 3.50 -20.08
C GLN A 207 6.77 2.09 -20.53
N TRP A 208 7.59 1.06 -20.33
CA TRP A 208 7.28 -0.28 -20.85
C TRP A 208 6.04 -0.92 -20.20
N ILE A 209 5.67 -0.49 -18.99
CA ILE A 209 4.53 -1.01 -18.22
C ILE A 209 3.18 -0.80 -18.94
N TYR A 210 3.06 0.24 -19.78
CA TYR A 210 1.82 0.56 -20.48
C TYR A 210 1.57 -0.33 -21.70
N ASN A 211 2.65 -0.92 -22.24
CA ASN A 211 2.62 -1.82 -23.39
C ASN A 211 3.06 -3.24 -23.00
N ALA A 212 2.98 -3.57 -21.70
CA ALA A 212 3.39 -4.87 -21.20
C ALA A 212 2.40 -5.94 -21.67
N SER A 213 2.90 -7.01 -22.30
CA SER A 213 2.08 -8.15 -22.70
C SER A 213 1.69 -9.02 -21.50
N MET A 214 0.66 -9.87 -21.65
CA MET A 214 0.28 -10.84 -20.62
C MET A 214 1.47 -11.73 -20.19
N LYS A 215 2.34 -12.11 -21.13
CA LYS A 215 3.57 -12.86 -20.83
C LYS A 215 4.47 -12.09 -19.84
N LYS A 216 4.63 -10.77 -20.02
CA LYS A 216 5.43 -9.95 -19.08
C LYS A 216 4.80 -9.91 -17.69
N TYR A 217 3.50 -9.70 -17.58
CA TYR A 217 2.80 -9.75 -16.27
C TYR A 217 2.99 -11.10 -15.58
N PHE A 218 2.85 -12.21 -16.32
CA PHE A 218 3.07 -13.55 -15.79
C PHE A 218 4.51 -13.76 -15.33
N TYR A 219 5.50 -13.49 -16.19
CA TYR A 219 6.91 -13.69 -15.84
C TYR A 219 7.39 -12.77 -14.72
N THR A 220 6.92 -11.51 -14.66
CA THR A 220 7.22 -10.62 -13.54
C THR A 220 6.62 -11.15 -12.24
N THR A 221 5.35 -11.58 -12.25
CA THR A 221 4.71 -12.16 -11.06
C THR A 221 5.44 -13.41 -10.58
N LEU A 222 5.80 -14.31 -11.50
CA LEU A 222 6.56 -15.52 -11.20
C LEU A 222 7.95 -15.16 -10.65
N PHE A 223 8.67 -14.23 -11.29
CA PHE A 223 9.99 -13.80 -10.84
C PHE A 223 9.97 -13.22 -9.42
N LEU A 224 9.05 -12.28 -9.15
CA LEU A 224 8.94 -11.64 -7.83
C LEU A 224 8.58 -12.65 -6.74
N THR A 225 7.69 -13.60 -7.05
CA THR A 225 7.32 -14.68 -6.12
C THR A 225 8.50 -15.60 -5.85
N SER A 226 9.11 -16.13 -6.91
CA SER A 226 10.24 -17.06 -6.81
C SER A 226 11.44 -16.44 -6.12
N PHE A 227 11.73 -15.15 -6.37
CA PHE A 227 12.78 -14.43 -5.68
C PHE A 227 12.47 -14.30 -4.19
N ALA A 228 11.27 -13.86 -3.81
CA ALA A 228 10.92 -13.69 -2.40
C ALA A 228 10.95 -15.02 -1.64
N VAL A 229 10.40 -16.10 -2.23
CA VAL A 229 10.45 -17.45 -1.65
C VAL A 229 11.88 -17.97 -1.60
N GLY A 230 12.66 -17.83 -2.67
CA GLY A 230 14.05 -18.27 -2.71
C GLY A 230 14.91 -17.53 -1.68
N PHE A 231 14.75 -16.21 -1.57
CA PHE A 231 15.44 -15.39 -0.58
C PHE A 231 15.06 -15.78 0.84
N TYR A 232 13.78 -16.01 1.11
CA TYR A 232 13.32 -16.57 2.40
C TYR A 232 13.97 -17.92 2.72
N LEU A 233 14.05 -18.84 1.76
CA LEU A 233 14.67 -20.15 1.96
C LEU A 233 16.17 -20.04 2.20
N VAL A 234 16.86 -19.11 1.52
CA VAL A 234 18.29 -18.83 1.75
C VAL A 234 18.52 -18.30 3.17
N LEU A 235 17.74 -17.30 3.62
CA LEU A 235 17.85 -16.78 4.98
C LEU A 235 17.62 -17.89 6.02
N LYS A 236 16.59 -18.72 5.81
CA LYS A 236 16.32 -19.88 6.67
C LYS A 236 17.49 -20.88 6.68
N ALA A 237 18.08 -21.18 5.52
CA ALA A 237 19.23 -22.08 5.42
C ALA A 237 20.49 -21.53 6.10
N LEU A 238 20.64 -20.19 6.13
CA LEU A 238 21.71 -19.50 6.86
C LEU A 238 21.45 -19.40 8.38
N GLY A 239 20.38 -20.02 8.88
CA GLY A 239 20.06 -20.04 10.32
C GLY A 239 19.45 -18.75 10.85
N VAL A 240 18.98 -17.86 9.97
CA VAL A 240 18.25 -16.66 10.37
C VAL A 240 16.87 -17.05 10.87
N ASP A 241 16.56 -16.69 12.12
CA ASP A 241 15.20 -16.79 12.63
C ASP A 241 14.32 -15.76 11.91
N LEU A 242 13.27 -16.23 11.22
CA LEU A 242 12.30 -15.40 10.51
C LEU A 242 10.96 -15.31 11.25
N LEU A 243 10.78 -16.11 12.31
CA LEU A 243 9.59 -16.13 13.16
C LEU A 243 9.77 -15.29 14.42
N TRP A 244 10.97 -14.79 14.71
CA TRP A 244 11.27 -13.91 15.85
C TRP A 244 10.24 -12.79 16.07
N THR A 245 9.79 -12.14 14.98
CA THR A 245 8.79 -11.06 15.06
C THR A 245 7.40 -11.55 15.43
N LEU A 246 7.04 -12.77 15.01
CA LEU A 246 5.76 -13.38 15.37
C LEU A 246 5.74 -13.73 16.86
N GLU A 247 6.84 -14.30 17.37
CA GLU A 247 6.99 -14.59 18.80
C GLU A 247 6.91 -13.33 19.66
N LYS A 248 7.64 -12.26 19.27
CA LYS A 248 7.55 -10.96 19.95
C LYS A 248 6.14 -10.38 19.88
N ALA A 249 5.46 -10.48 18.74
CA ALA A 249 4.10 -9.99 18.60
C ALA A 249 3.11 -10.76 19.49
N GLN A 250 3.21 -12.09 19.55
CA GLN A 250 2.36 -12.90 20.42
C GLN A 250 2.61 -12.65 21.91
N LYS A 251 3.87 -12.40 22.29
CA LYS A 251 4.28 -12.16 23.67
C LYS A 251 3.87 -10.79 24.21
N TRP A 252 4.01 -9.74 23.40
CA TRP A 252 3.89 -8.35 23.86
C TRP A 252 2.63 -7.64 23.38
N CYS A 253 1.83 -8.26 22.50
CA CYS A 253 0.54 -7.68 22.15
C CYS A 253 -0.44 -7.81 23.31
N ILE A 254 -1.07 -6.70 23.71
CA ILE A 254 -2.03 -6.69 24.85
C ILE A 254 -3.25 -7.56 24.56
N LYS A 255 -3.67 -7.63 23.30
CA LYS A 255 -4.84 -8.39 22.87
C LYS A 255 -4.49 -9.37 21.74
N PRO A 256 -4.63 -10.70 21.94
CA PRO A 256 -4.23 -11.68 20.93
C PRO A 256 -5.01 -11.51 19.62
N GLU A 257 -6.25 -11.01 19.67
CA GLU A 257 -7.06 -10.75 18.48
C GLU A 257 -6.51 -9.65 17.55
N TRP A 258 -5.58 -8.81 18.03
CA TRP A 258 -4.90 -7.79 17.23
C TRP A 258 -3.70 -8.34 16.45
N VAL A 259 -3.29 -9.58 16.72
CA VAL A 259 -2.25 -10.28 15.96
C VAL A 259 -2.87 -10.86 14.69
N HIS A 260 -2.81 -10.10 13.59
CA HIS A 260 -3.46 -10.47 12.34
C HIS A 260 -2.55 -11.26 11.40
N LEU A 261 -3.01 -12.44 10.95
CA LEU A 261 -2.35 -13.23 9.88
C LEU A 261 -2.23 -12.46 8.55
N ASP A 262 -3.17 -11.56 8.28
CA ASP A 262 -3.16 -10.68 7.11
C ASP A 262 -1.95 -9.73 7.09
N SER A 263 -1.33 -9.49 8.24
CA SER A 263 -0.12 -8.66 8.37
C SER A 263 1.18 -9.42 8.13
N THR A 264 1.09 -10.72 7.82
CA THR A 264 2.28 -11.55 7.55
C THR A 264 2.95 -11.17 6.23
N PRO A 265 4.29 -11.27 6.16
CA PRO A 265 5.08 -11.07 4.95
C PRO A 265 4.53 -11.80 3.70
N PHE A 266 4.16 -13.07 3.85
CA PHE A 266 3.64 -13.88 2.75
C PHE A 266 2.22 -13.47 2.33
N ALA A 267 1.34 -13.11 3.26
CA ALA A 267 0.00 -12.64 2.91
C ALA A 267 0.07 -11.39 2.00
N SER A 268 0.95 -10.44 2.33
CA SER A 268 1.14 -9.25 1.50
C SER A 268 1.74 -9.59 0.13
N LEU A 269 2.73 -10.49 0.08
CA LEU A 269 3.30 -10.97 -1.19
C LEU A 269 2.22 -11.54 -2.11
N LEU A 270 1.42 -12.49 -1.62
CA LEU A 270 0.40 -13.16 -2.45
C LEU A 270 -0.69 -12.20 -2.90
N ARG A 271 -1.09 -11.24 -2.05
CA ARG A 271 -2.03 -10.17 -2.44
C ARG A 271 -1.48 -9.31 -3.57
N ASN A 272 -0.22 -8.91 -3.49
CA ASN A 272 0.41 -8.09 -4.54
C ASN A 272 0.58 -8.86 -5.85
N MET A 273 1.00 -10.13 -5.76
CA MET A 273 1.16 -11.00 -6.93
C MET A 273 -0.19 -11.26 -7.61
N GLY A 274 -1.24 -11.50 -6.80
CA GLY A 274 -2.61 -11.62 -7.29
C GLY A 274 -3.04 -10.35 -8.02
N THR A 275 -2.83 -9.18 -7.40
CA THR A 275 -3.19 -7.88 -8.00
C THR A 275 -2.46 -7.64 -9.32
N LEU A 276 -1.14 -7.88 -9.39
CA LEU A 276 -0.36 -7.68 -10.61
C LEU A 276 -0.79 -8.63 -11.73
N PHE A 277 -1.00 -9.90 -11.39
CA PHE A 277 -1.49 -10.92 -12.32
C PHE A 277 -2.91 -10.61 -12.83
N GLY A 278 -3.80 -10.24 -11.91
CA GLY A 278 -5.18 -9.84 -12.20
C GLY A 278 -5.26 -8.62 -13.11
N LEU A 279 -4.36 -7.64 -12.93
CA LEU A 279 -4.26 -6.49 -13.83
C LEU A 279 -3.86 -6.95 -15.25
N GLY A 280 -2.89 -7.86 -15.35
CA GLY A 280 -2.49 -8.48 -16.62
C GLY A 280 -3.67 -9.16 -17.32
N LEU A 281 -4.42 -9.99 -16.59
CA LEU A 281 -5.62 -10.68 -17.10
C LEU A 281 -6.71 -9.70 -17.55
N GLY A 282 -6.99 -8.67 -16.74
CA GLY A 282 -7.97 -7.64 -17.06
C GLY A 282 -7.64 -6.91 -18.36
N LEU A 283 -6.40 -6.41 -18.48
CA LEU A 283 -5.96 -5.63 -19.64
C LEU A 283 -5.89 -6.43 -20.95
N HIS A 284 -5.76 -7.76 -20.87
CA HIS A 284 -5.68 -8.64 -22.03
C HIS A 284 -6.93 -9.49 -22.24
N SER A 285 -7.99 -9.24 -21.47
CA SER A 285 -9.28 -9.90 -21.66
C SER A 285 -9.97 -9.41 -22.94
N PRO A 286 -10.62 -10.29 -23.72
CA PRO A 286 -11.46 -9.87 -24.86
C PRO A 286 -12.55 -8.86 -24.46
N LEU A 287 -13.08 -8.95 -23.24
CA LEU A 287 -14.11 -8.02 -22.74
C LEU A 287 -13.59 -6.58 -22.62
N TYR A 288 -12.29 -6.40 -22.37
CA TYR A 288 -11.66 -5.08 -22.31
C TYR A 288 -11.52 -4.45 -23.70
N THR A 289 -11.22 -5.23 -24.73
CA THR A 289 -11.05 -4.70 -26.11
C THR A 289 -12.38 -4.23 -26.70
N GLU A 290 -13.49 -4.88 -26.36
CA GLU A 290 -14.84 -4.48 -26.76
C GLU A 290 -15.27 -3.16 -26.10
N THR A 291 -14.98 -3.00 -24.82
CA THR A 291 -15.45 -1.86 -24.00
C THR A 291 -14.59 -0.61 -24.16
N LYS A 292 -13.31 -0.75 -24.53
CA LYS A 292 -12.38 0.37 -24.80
C LYS A 292 -12.92 1.39 -25.82
N LYS A 293 -13.87 1.01 -26.67
CA LYS A 293 -14.48 1.86 -27.69
C LYS A 293 -15.51 2.86 -27.13
N SER A 294 -16.04 2.63 -25.93
CA SER A 294 -17.06 3.48 -25.32
C SER A 294 -16.43 4.58 -24.46
N ASN A 295 -16.59 5.85 -24.87
CA ASN A 295 -16.03 7.01 -24.14
C ASN A 295 -17.11 7.86 -23.44
N SER A 296 -18.32 7.32 -23.25
CA SER A 296 -19.42 8.03 -22.61
C SER A 296 -19.12 8.34 -21.14
N LYS A 297 -19.37 9.59 -20.72
CA LYS A 297 -19.24 10.01 -19.31
C LYS A 297 -20.16 9.18 -18.40
N LEU A 298 -21.37 8.87 -18.88
CA LEU A 298 -22.36 8.08 -18.14
C LEU A 298 -21.84 6.67 -17.85
N VAL A 299 -21.23 6.01 -18.86
CA VAL A 299 -20.61 4.69 -18.71
C VAL A 299 -19.48 4.76 -17.68
N LYS A 300 -18.60 5.77 -17.76
CA LYS A 300 -17.49 5.91 -16.79
C LYS A 300 -17.97 6.11 -15.36
N THR A 301 -18.95 6.98 -15.14
CA THR A 301 -19.52 7.19 -13.81
C THR A 301 -20.21 5.93 -13.30
N GLY A 302 -20.98 5.24 -14.15
CA GLY A 302 -21.60 3.95 -13.82
C GLY A 302 -20.56 2.89 -13.45
N CYS A 303 -19.44 2.82 -14.18
CA CYS A 303 -18.33 1.92 -13.87
C CYS A 303 -17.65 2.25 -12.54
N VAL A 304 -17.39 3.53 -12.24
CA VAL A 304 -16.80 3.95 -10.96
C VAL A 304 -17.70 3.54 -9.80
N LEU A 305 -18.98 3.89 -9.85
CA LEU A 305 -19.93 3.57 -8.78
C LEU A 305 -20.09 2.06 -8.60
N SER A 306 -20.23 1.32 -9.70
CA SER A 306 -20.35 -0.14 -9.68
C SER A 306 -19.07 -0.80 -9.14
N SER A 307 -17.89 -0.33 -9.55
CA SER A 307 -16.62 -0.83 -9.03
C SER A 307 -16.48 -0.57 -7.53
N LEU A 308 -16.71 0.65 -7.06
CA LEU A 308 -16.59 0.96 -5.64
C LEU A 308 -17.58 0.14 -4.80
N PHE A 309 -18.83 0.01 -5.24
CA PHE A 309 -19.85 -0.77 -4.54
C PHE A 309 -19.51 -2.27 -4.50
N LEU A 310 -19.29 -2.89 -5.66
CA LEU A 310 -19.04 -4.33 -5.75
C LEU A 310 -17.74 -4.74 -5.06
N LEU A 311 -16.69 -3.92 -5.21
CA LEU A 311 -15.42 -4.22 -4.55
C LEU A 311 -15.51 -4.05 -3.04
N HIS A 312 -16.27 -3.09 -2.52
CA HIS A 312 -16.47 -2.94 -1.08
C HIS A 312 -17.26 -4.11 -0.47
N LEU A 313 -18.29 -4.60 -1.18
CA LEU A 313 -18.99 -5.83 -0.79
C LEU A 313 -18.04 -7.04 -0.83
N PHE A 314 -17.26 -7.16 -1.89
CA PHE A 314 -16.28 -8.24 -2.03
C PHE A 314 -15.20 -8.20 -0.95
N ASP A 315 -14.82 -7.01 -0.52
CA ASP A 315 -13.82 -6.80 0.50
C ASP A 315 -14.25 -7.29 1.89
N SER A 316 -15.56 -7.28 2.16
CA SER A 316 -16.17 -7.72 3.41
C SER A 316 -16.02 -9.24 3.65
N PHE A 317 -15.81 -10.03 2.59
CA PHE A 317 -15.56 -11.47 2.72
C PHE A 317 -14.11 -11.75 3.13
N LYS A 318 -13.91 -12.29 4.33
CA LYS A 318 -12.59 -12.71 4.82
C LYS A 318 -12.32 -14.17 4.47
N PRO A 319 -11.16 -14.52 3.88
CA PRO A 319 -10.79 -15.91 3.66
C PRO A 319 -10.70 -16.69 4.98
N PRO A 320 -11.00 -18.00 4.99
CA PRO A 320 -10.79 -18.85 6.16
C PRO A 320 -9.31 -18.87 6.56
N THR A 321 -9.03 -18.63 7.84
CA THR A 321 -7.68 -18.49 8.39
C THR A 321 -7.10 -19.78 8.99
N HIS A 322 -7.93 -20.82 9.14
CA HIS A 322 -7.54 -22.07 9.82
C HIS A 322 -6.57 -22.94 9.01
N ILE A 323 -6.57 -22.81 7.68
CA ILE A 323 -5.70 -23.58 6.78
C ILE A 323 -4.82 -22.59 6.01
N ALA A 324 -3.55 -22.46 6.40
CA ALA A 324 -2.65 -21.45 5.87
C ALA A 324 -2.52 -21.48 4.33
N ALA A 325 -2.38 -22.68 3.73
CA ALA A 325 -2.29 -22.81 2.28
C ALA A 325 -3.56 -22.33 1.56
N LEU A 326 -4.74 -22.66 2.10
CA LEU A 326 -6.02 -22.21 1.58
C LEU A 326 -6.19 -20.70 1.74
N PHE A 327 -5.79 -20.15 2.89
CA PHE A 327 -5.79 -18.71 3.15
C PHE A 327 -4.94 -17.95 2.11
N TYR A 328 -3.71 -18.40 1.84
CA TYR A 328 -2.83 -17.75 0.86
C TYR A 328 -3.36 -17.86 -0.56
N LEU A 329 -3.87 -19.03 -0.96
CA LEU A 329 -4.48 -19.23 -2.28
C LEU A 329 -5.69 -18.33 -2.48
N LEU A 330 -6.61 -18.31 -1.51
CA LEU A 330 -7.80 -17.46 -1.57
C LEU A 330 -7.45 -15.97 -1.52
N SER A 331 -6.42 -15.59 -0.78
CA SER A 331 -5.92 -14.21 -0.77
C SER A 331 -5.36 -13.79 -2.13
N PHE A 332 -4.60 -14.66 -2.79
CA PHE A 332 -4.15 -14.44 -4.16
C PHE A 332 -5.32 -14.31 -5.13
N CYS A 333 -6.26 -15.27 -5.11
CA CYS A 333 -7.44 -15.26 -5.97
C CYS A 333 -8.29 -14.00 -5.76
N LYS A 334 -8.61 -13.66 -4.50
CA LYS A 334 -9.33 -12.44 -4.13
C LYS A 334 -8.65 -11.21 -4.72
N SER A 335 -7.33 -11.11 -4.58
CA SER A 335 -6.58 -9.96 -5.06
C SER A 335 -6.48 -9.89 -6.58
N ALA A 336 -6.42 -11.02 -7.28
CA ALA A 336 -6.47 -11.08 -8.74
C ALA A 336 -7.84 -10.69 -9.31
N THR A 337 -8.91 -11.04 -8.61
CA THR A 337 -10.28 -10.70 -8.99
C THR A 337 -10.52 -9.20 -8.98
N VAL A 338 -9.91 -8.43 -8.07
CA VAL A 338 -10.14 -6.98 -7.95
C VAL A 338 -9.80 -6.23 -9.24
N PRO A 339 -8.57 -6.31 -9.81
CA PRO A 339 -8.28 -5.68 -11.09
C PRO A 339 -9.04 -6.30 -12.26
N LEU A 340 -9.22 -7.62 -12.27
CA LEU A 340 -9.96 -8.29 -13.35
C LEU A 340 -11.39 -7.74 -13.47
N ILE A 341 -12.14 -7.70 -12.37
CA ILE A 341 -13.51 -7.18 -12.34
C ILE A 341 -13.56 -5.71 -12.75
N THR A 342 -12.64 -4.91 -12.21
CA THR A 342 -12.59 -3.47 -12.49
C THR A 342 -12.31 -3.16 -13.95
N VAL A 343 -11.37 -3.90 -14.56
CA VAL A 343 -10.85 -3.60 -15.89
C VAL A 343 -11.73 -4.18 -16.99
N SER A 344 -12.28 -5.37 -16.81
CA SER A 344 -12.96 -6.10 -17.88
C SER A 344 -14.45 -6.31 -17.62
N LEU A 345 -14.85 -6.92 -16.49
CA LEU A 345 -16.25 -7.31 -16.27
C LEU A 345 -17.18 -6.11 -16.07
N ILE A 346 -16.82 -5.15 -15.21
CA ILE A 346 -17.70 -4.01 -14.89
C ILE A 346 -17.96 -3.13 -16.12
N PRO A 347 -16.93 -2.70 -16.88
CA PRO A 347 -17.15 -1.96 -18.12
C PRO A 347 -18.05 -2.69 -19.10
N TYR A 348 -17.93 -4.03 -19.20
CA TYR A 348 -18.74 -4.84 -20.10
C TYR A 348 -20.21 -4.84 -19.68
N CYS A 349 -20.49 -5.13 -18.42
CA CYS A 349 -21.86 -5.17 -17.90
C CYS A 349 -22.54 -3.79 -17.96
N VAL A 350 -21.85 -2.72 -17.56
CA VAL A 350 -22.40 -1.35 -17.58
C VAL A 350 -22.68 -0.88 -19.00
N ASN A 351 -21.76 -1.12 -19.94
CA ASN A 351 -21.96 -0.76 -21.34
C ASN A 351 -23.11 -1.57 -21.97
N GLY A 352 -23.22 -2.87 -21.66
CA GLY A 352 -24.34 -3.71 -22.09
C GLY A 352 -25.69 -3.20 -21.59
N ALA A 353 -25.81 -2.91 -20.29
CA ALA A 353 -27.04 -2.43 -19.68
C ALA A 353 -27.50 -1.07 -20.26
N LEU A 354 -26.57 -0.12 -20.45
CA LEU A 354 -26.89 1.19 -21.01
C LEU A 354 -27.28 1.12 -22.49
N ASN A 355 -26.63 0.26 -23.28
CA ASN A 355 -27.00 0.05 -24.68
C ASN A 355 -28.38 -0.62 -24.82
N MET A 356 -28.75 -1.52 -23.90
CA MET A 356 -30.09 -2.12 -23.88
C MET A 356 -31.18 -1.10 -23.52
N GLN A 357 -30.90 -0.19 -22.57
CA GLN A 357 -31.84 0.88 -22.23
C GLN A 357 -32.04 1.86 -23.40
N SER A 358 -30.97 2.22 -24.11
CA SER A 358 -31.07 3.06 -25.31
C SER A 358 -31.91 2.44 -26.43
N LYS A 359 -31.94 1.10 -26.54
CA LYS A 359 -32.74 0.38 -27.54
C LYS A 359 -34.21 0.19 -27.16
N LYS A 360 -34.56 0.34 -25.88
CA LYS A 360 -35.95 0.24 -25.38
C LYS A 360 -36.66 1.60 -25.30
N GLY A 361 -35.92 2.71 -25.45
CA GLY A 361 -36.44 4.08 -25.40
C GLY A 361 -36.58 4.77 -26.76
N VAL A 362 -36.36 4.03 -27.86
CA VAL A 362 -36.72 4.38 -29.25
C VAL A 362 -37.82 3.42 -29.66
#